data_AF-R5BAN9-F1
#
_entry.id   AF-R5BAN9-F1
#
_cell.length_a   1.000
_cell.length_b   1.000
_cell.length_c   1.000
_cell.angle_alpha   90.00
_cell.angle_beta   90.00
_cell.angle_gamma   90.00
#
_symmetry.space_group_name_H-M   'P 1'
#
loop_
_entity.id
_entity.type
_entity.pdbx_description
1 polymer ?
#
loop_
_entity_poly.entity_id
_entity_poly.type
_entity_poly.pdbx_seq_one_letter_code
_entity_poly.pdbx_strand_id
1 'polypeptide(L)' 'MNMSEKKFDYTKAVAELDEIAAKVEDPATSLDDIGALVKRSKELIEACRKYLRTVRDSIEDGKE' A
#
# COMPACT_ATOMS: atom_id res chain seq x y z
N MET A 1 -28.10 -0.13 -0.88
CA MET A 1 -26.67 -0.53 -0.85
C MET A 1 -25.90 0.52 -0.08
N ASN A 2 -25.48 0.24 1.16
CA ASN A 2 -24.68 1.20 1.91
C ASN A 2 -23.22 1.08 1.45
N MET A 3 -22.79 2.10 0.71
CA MET A 3 -21.39 2.35 0.34
C MET A 3 -20.62 2.67 1.62
N SER A 4 -20.10 1.63 2.28
CA SER A 4 -19.15 1.79 3.37
C SER A 4 -17.91 2.50 2.84
N GLU A 5 -17.56 3.58 3.55
CA GLU A 5 -16.33 4.37 3.49
C GLU A 5 -15.17 3.61 2.86
N LYS A 6 -14.43 4.23 1.93
CA LYS A 6 -13.26 3.66 1.23
C LYS A 6 -12.25 3.06 2.24
N LYS A 7 -12.51 1.84 2.70
CA LYS A 7 -11.58 1.08 3.52
C LYS A 7 -10.36 0.84 2.64
N PHE A 8 -9.21 1.19 3.19
CA PHE A 8 -7.95 0.87 2.58
C PHE A 8 -7.93 -0.62 2.20
N ASP A 9 -7.69 -0.90 0.93
CA ASP A 9 -7.66 -2.25 0.38
C ASP A 9 -6.21 -2.70 0.32
N TYR A 10 -5.81 -3.48 1.32
CA TYR A 10 -4.45 -4.01 1.44
C TYR A 10 -4.04 -4.81 0.20
N THR A 11 -4.96 -5.58 -0.39
CA THR A 11 -4.67 -6.42 -1.56
C THR A 11 -4.34 -5.55 -2.77
N LYS A 12 -5.10 -4.49 -2.99
CA LYS A 12 -4.82 -3.54 -4.09
C LYS A 12 -3.51 -2.79 -3.86
N ALA A 13 -3.22 -2.40 -2.63
CA ALA A 13 -1.98 -1.71 -2.31
C ALA A 13 -0.74 -2.59 -2.54
N VAL A 14 -0.83 -3.89 -2.25
CA VAL A 14 0.23 -4.86 -2.55
C VAL A 14 0.37 -5.07 -4.06
N ALA A 15 -0.74 -5.25 -4.78
CA ALA A 15 -0.68 -5.36 -6.25
C ALA A 15 -0.03 -4.14 -6.91
N GLU A 16 -0.35 -2.93 -6.43
CA GLU A 16 0.27 -1.70 -6.92
C GLU A 16 1.79 -1.64 -6.60
N LEU A 17 2.22 -2.19 -5.46
CA LEU A 17 3.65 -2.30 -5.13
C LEU A 17 4.39 -3.26 -6.08
N ASP A 18 3.79 -4.40 -6.44
CA ASP A 18 4.33 -5.33 -7.44
C ASP A 18 4.46 -4.66 -8.82
N GLU A 19 3.44 -3.90 -9.25
CA GLU A 19 3.50 -3.14 -10.51
C GLU A 19 4.61 -2.08 -10.50
N ILE A 20 4.81 -1.41 -9.36
CA ILE A 20 5.89 -0.43 -9.21
C ILE A 20 7.25 -1.13 -9.28
N ALA A 21 7.43 -2.28 -8.61
CA ALA A 21 8.67 -3.04 -8.67
C ALA A 21 9.01 -3.42 -10.13
N ALA A 22 8.04 -3.98 -10.85
CA ALA A 22 8.22 -4.34 -12.26
C ALA A 22 8.63 -3.13 -13.13
N LYS A 23 8.05 -1.94 -12.90
CA LYS A 23 8.42 -0.72 -13.62
C LYS A 23 9.82 -0.23 -13.27
N VAL A 24 10.23 -0.30 -12.01
CA VAL A 24 11.58 0.12 -11.58
C VAL A 24 12.66 -0.83 -12.13
N GLU A 25 12.34 -2.11 -12.28
CA GLU A 25 13.23 -3.11 -12.87
C GLU A 25 13.31 -3.03 -14.41
N ASP A 26 12.36 -2.33 -15.05
CA ASP A 26 12.36 -2.11 -16.49
C ASP A 26 13.43 -1.08 -16.90
N PRO A 27 14.44 -1.46 -17.71
CA PRO A 27 15.49 -0.55 -18.16
C PRO A 27 15.01 0.56 -19.11
N ALA A 28 13.78 0.49 -19.62
CA ALA A 28 13.15 1.56 -20.40
C ALA A 28 12.51 2.65 -19.53
N THR A 29 12.44 2.46 -18.21
CA THR A 29 11.88 3.44 -17.28
C THR A 29 12.86 4.60 -17.06
N SER A 30 12.37 5.83 -17.22
CA SER A 30 13.18 7.04 -17.04
C SER A 30 13.60 7.21 -15.57
N LEU A 31 14.76 7.83 -15.33
CA LEU A 31 15.24 8.13 -13.98
C LEU A 31 14.26 9.01 -13.17
N ASP A 32 13.58 9.96 -13.82
CA ASP A 32 12.53 10.78 -13.21
C ASP A 32 11.32 9.93 -12.76
N ASP A 33 10.93 8.94 -13.57
CA ASP A 33 9.83 8.02 -13.25
C ASP A 33 10.18 7.13 -12.05
N ILE A 34 11.44 6.67 -11.93
CA ILE A 34 11.92 5.89 -10.78
C ILE A 34 11.74 6.69 -9.48
N GLY A 35 12.04 7.99 -9.48
CA GLY A 35 11.84 8.85 -8.30
C GLY A 35 10.37 8.92 -7.87
N ALA A 36 9.46 9.10 -8.84
CA ALA A 36 8.02 9.13 -8.58
C ALA A 36 7.49 7.77 -8.08
N LEU A 37 7.94 6.67 -8.70
CA LEU A 37 7.60 5.29 -8.35
C LEU A 37 8.05 4.96 -6.91
N VAL A 38 9.28 5.29 -6.54
CA VAL A 38 9.80 5.08 -5.16
C VAL A 38 9.00 5.89 -4.13
N LYS A 39 8.66 7.15 -4.44
CA LYS A 39 7.81 7.98 -3.57
C LYS A 39 6.44 7.32 -3.37
N ARG A 40 5.82 6.82 -4.44
CA ARG A 40 4.53 6.13 -4.38
C ARG A 40 4.59 4.85 -3.55
N SER A 41 5.64 4.04 -3.72
CA SER A 41 5.86 2.84 -2.91
C SER A 41 5.94 3.16 -1.42
N LYS A 42 6.61 4.26 -1.05
CA LYS A 42 6.68 4.70 0.35
C LYS A 42 5.28 4.96 0.92
N GLU A 43 4.44 5.69 0.20
CA GLU A 43 3.06 6.02 0.63
C GLU A 43 2.22 4.75 0.82
N LEU A 44 2.32 3.79 -0.11
CA LEU A 44 1.62 2.50 -0.03
C LEU A 44 2.09 1.68 1.19
N ILE A 45 3.39 1.61 1.44
CA ILE A 45 3.95 0.90 2.60
C ILE A 45 3.48 1.54 3.91
N GLU A 46 3.46 2.87 4.01
CA GLU A 46 2.96 3.56 5.20
C GLU A 46 1.48 3.26 5.45
N ALA A 47 0.66 3.25 4.40
CA ALA A 47 -0.76 2.89 4.48
C ALA A 47 -0.95 1.42 4.91
N CYS A 48 -0.19 0.49 4.33
CA CYS A 48 -0.17 -0.93 4.71
C CYS A 48 0.19 -1.12 6.20
N ARG A 49 1.24 -0.44 6.68
CA ARG A 49 1.67 -0.51 8.10
C ARG A 49 0.60 0.04 9.03
N LYS A 50 -0.05 1.14 8.66
CA LYS A 50 -1.16 1.72 9.43
C LYS A 50 -2.33 0.74 9.51
N TYR A 51 -2.72 0.15 8.38
CA TYR A 51 -3.78 -0.86 8.32
C TYR A 51 -3.49 -2.05 9.24
N LEU A 52 -2.30 -2.64 9.15
CA LEU A 52 -1.90 -3.76 10.02
C LEU A 52 -1.91 -3.39 11.50
N ARG A 53 -1.49 -2.18 11.85
CA ARG A 53 -1.55 -1.69 13.24
C ARG A 53 -3.00 -1.59 13.72
N THR A 54 -3.91 -1.04 12.91
CA THR A 54 -5.34 -0.98 13.26
C THR A 54 -5.96 -2.36 13.42
N VAL A 55 -5.64 -3.31 12.53
CA VAL A 55 -6.11 -4.70 12.64
C VAL A 55 -5.60 -5.35 13.93
N ARG A 56 -4.31 -5.16 14.25
CA ARG A 56 -3.72 -5.68 15.49
C ARG A 56 -4.42 -5.13 16.73
N ASP A 57 -4.60 -3.81 16.79
CA ASP A 57 -5.26 -3.10 17.89
C ASP A 57 -6.69 -3.62 18.10
N SER A 58 -7.45 -3.82 17.01
CA SER A 58 -8.80 -4.41 17.07
C SER A 58 -8.84 -5.85 17.61
N ILE A 59 -7.75 -6.62 17.45
CA ILE A 59 -7.64 -7.98 18.00
C ILE A 59 -7.21 -7.94 19.47
N GLU A 60 -6.41 -6.96 19.88
CA GLU A 60 -5.97 -6.78 21.26
C GLU A 60 -7.10 -6.23 22.17
N ASP A 61 -7.93 -5.30 21.67
CA ASP A 61 -9.11 -4.77 22.39
C ASP A 61 -10.24 -5.80 22.55
N GLY A 62 -10.25 -6.87 21.74
CA GLY A 62 -11.26 -7.94 21.81
C GLY A 62 -10.97 -9.03 22.85
N LYS A 63 -10.00 -8.82 23.75
CA LYS A 63 -9.54 -9.81 24.75
C LYS A 63 -9.97 -9.54 26.20
N GLU A 64 -10.99 -8.72 26.44
CA GLU A 64 -11.64 -8.55 27.77
C GLU A 64 -12.98 -9.28 27.90
#